data_AF-A0A8S9Z9Y7-F1
#
_entry.id   AF-A0A8S9Z9Y7-F1
#
_cell.length_a   1.000
_cell.length_b   1.000
_cell.length_c   1.000
_cell.angle_alpha   90.00
_cell.angle_beta   90.00
_cell.angle_gamma   90.00
#
_symmetry.space_group_name_H-M   'P 1'
#
loop_
_entity.id
_entity.type
_entity.pdbx_description
1 polymer ?
#
loop_
_entity_poly.entity_id
_entity_poly.type
_entity_poly.pdbx_seq_one_letter_code
_entity_poly.pdbx_strand_id
1 'polypeptide(L)'
;MDAESQSVSNKRLYMYAKQCIDSDVSDSVHLNAEKTSQTENLIDYAMLKYTQVSLVNKNLWDKFDQLGTEMIVTKAGRRMFPIFHVNISGLNPNVYYLLAIDFRLCDRKRYRYSFHSSTWIHAGKADPQVTNRIHIHADGLAKGSHWMRQAILFDKLKLTNNAFARNDHVILNSMHKFQPRLHVISVPQVELINAAHSVPQKNEPFFTGNLEYTLDCDGMRHLKKTFIFEETKFFAVTAYQNHRVSVG
;
A
#
# COMPACT_ATOMS: atom_id res chain seq x y z
N MET A 1 -1.27 5.18 -27.81
CA MET A 1 -2.02 5.77 -26.68
C MET A 1 -1.27 7.01 -26.25
N ASP A 2 -1.92 8.17 -26.28
CA ASP A 2 -1.26 9.45 -25.99
C ASP A 2 -1.05 9.62 -24.47
N ALA A 3 -0.03 10.39 -24.08
CA ALA A 3 0.44 10.52 -22.70
C ALA A 3 -0.65 10.94 -21.69
N GLU A 4 -1.65 11.70 -22.16
CA GLU A 4 -2.78 12.16 -21.36
C GLU A 4 -3.75 11.02 -20.99
N SER A 5 -4.02 10.11 -21.93
CA SER A 5 -4.87 8.93 -21.70
C SER A 5 -4.23 7.97 -20.69
N GLN A 6 -2.91 7.78 -20.74
CA GLN A 6 -2.17 6.96 -19.78
C GLN A 6 -2.18 7.59 -18.37
N SER A 7 -2.08 8.91 -18.27
CA SER A 7 -2.13 9.65 -16.99
C SER A 7 -3.49 9.51 -16.29
N VAL A 8 -4.58 9.61 -17.04
CA VAL A 8 -5.95 9.44 -16.51
C VAL A 8 -6.18 8.00 -16.02
N SER A 9 -5.74 7.00 -16.80
CA SER A 9 -5.83 5.59 -16.42
C SER A 9 -5.05 5.30 -15.13
N ASN A 10 -3.83 5.81 -15.00
CA ASN A 10 -3.02 5.67 -13.79
C ASN A 10 -3.69 6.29 -12.56
N LYS A 11 -4.35 7.46 -12.71
CA LYS A 11 -5.10 8.10 -11.63
C LYS A 11 -6.30 7.25 -11.19
N ARG A 12 -7.00 6.60 -12.12
CA ARG A 12 -8.13 5.71 -11.79
C ARG A 12 -7.69 4.47 -11.02
N LEU A 13 -6.64 3.81 -11.50
CA LEU A 13 -6.05 2.65 -10.80
C LEU A 13 -5.59 3.03 -9.40
N TYR A 14 -5.01 4.23 -9.22
CA TYR A 14 -4.66 4.77 -7.91
C TYR A 14 -5.88 4.92 -7.00
N MET A 15 -6.95 5.57 -7.48
CA MET A 15 -8.16 5.78 -6.68
C MET A 15 -8.82 4.44 -6.29
N TYR A 16 -8.92 3.51 -7.24
CA TYR A 16 -9.45 2.17 -6.99
C TYR A 16 -8.63 1.42 -5.91
N ALA A 17 -7.31 1.39 -6.07
CA ALA A 17 -6.44 0.75 -5.07
C ALA A 17 -6.56 1.40 -3.70
N LYS A 18 -6.67 2.73 -3.67
CA LYS A 18 -6.82 3.50 -2.43
C LYS A 18 -8.13 3.17 -1.71
N GLN A 19 -9.25 3.09 -2.44
CA GLN A 19 -10.55 2.68 -1.89
C GLN A 19 -10.50 1.26 -1.30
N CYS A 20 -9.89 0.30 -1.99
CA CYS A 20 -9.70 -1.06 -1.47
C CYS A 20 -8.81 -1.09 -0.22
N ILE A 21 -7.83 -0.18 -0.11
CA ILE A 21 -6.94 -0.11 1.06
C ILE A 21 -7.67 0.51 2.26
N ASP A 22 -8.49 1.53 2.03
CA ASP A 22 -9.18 2.28 3.09
C ASP A 22 -10.49 1.61 3.58
N SER A 23 -11.05 0.64 2.85
CA SER A 23 -12.26 -0.10 3.26
C SER A 23 -12.11 -0.88 4.58
N ASP A 24 -10.89 -1.12 5.05
CA ASP A 24 -10.61 -1.73 6.37
C ASP A 24 -10.92 -0.77 7.54
N VAL A 25 -11.10 0.54 7.28
CA VAL A 25 -11.18 1.59 8.32
C VAL A 25 -12.62 1.89 8.75
N SER A 26 -13.62 1.48 7.99
CA SER A 26 -15.01 1.89 8.18
C SER A 26 -15.79 1.17 9.30
N ASP A 27 -15.21 0.20 10.01
CA ASP A 27 -15.94 -0.57 11.05
C ASP A 27 -15.78 -0.05 12.48
N SER A 28 -15.11 1.08 12.71
CA SER A 28 -14.96 1.60 14.08
C SER A 28 -16.12 2.46 14.59
N VAL A 29 -17.27 2.51 13.91
CA VAL A 29 -18.45 3.23 14.39
C VAL A 29 -19.70 2.36 14.18
N HIS A 30 -20.09 1.65 15.27
CA HIS A 30 -21.37 0.96 15.51
C HIS A 30 -22.01 0.18 14.35
N LEU A 31 -22.37 -1.09 14.62
CA LEU A 31 -23.77 -1.52 14.61
C LEU A 31 -23.94 -2.95 15.13
N ASN A 32 -25.05 -3.13 15.83
CA ASN A 32 -25.54 -4.38 16.40
C ASN A 32 -25.82 -5.43 15.34
N ALA A 33 -25.74 -6.69 15.78
CA ALA A 33 -26.18 -7.85 15.04
C ALA A 33 -27.61 -7.72 14.53
N GLU A 34 -27.84 -8.11 13.28
CA GLU A 34 -28.99 -8.92 12.87
C GLU A 34 -28.66 -9.63 11.55
N LYS A 35 -28.91 -10.95 11.55
CA LYS A 35 -28.70 -11.86 10.41
C LYS A 35 -29.82 -11.65 9.38
N THR A 36 -29.46 -11.63 8.09
CA THR A 36 -30.32 -12.21 7.05
C THR A 36 -29.47 -12.93 6.00
N SER A 37 -29.83 -14.18 5.78
CA SER A 37 -29.32 -15.13 4.79
C SER A 37 -29.59 -14.71 3.35
N GLN A 38 -28.58 -14.81 2.48
CA GLN A 38 -28.76 -15.33 1.12
C GLN A 38 -27.43 -15.78 0.52
N THR A 39 -27.42 -17.05 0.13
CA THR A 39 -26.32 -17.83 -0.38
C THR A 39 -26.19 -17.58 -1.87
N GLU A 40 -25.55 -16.48 -2.29
CA GLU A 40 -25.15 -16.27 -3.68
C GLU A 40 -23.71 -15.71 -3.73
N ASN A 41 -22.82 -16.46 -4.39
CA ASN A 41 -21.42 -16.15 -4.72
C ASN A 41 -20.33 -16.32 -3.63
N LEU A 42 -20.25 -17.51 -3.05
CA LEU A 42 -19.03 -18.02 -2.37
C LEU A 42 -17.79 -18.14 -3.29
N ILE A 43 -17.94 -17.88 -4.59
CA ILE A 43 -16.90 -18.09 -5.62
C ILE A 43 -15.94 -16.88 -5.71
N ASP A 44 -16.37 -15.67 -5.37
CA ASP A 44 -15.54 -14.46 -5.51
C ASP A 44 -14.67 -14.13 -4.28
N TYR A 45 -15.07 -14.57 -3.09
CA TYR A 45 -14.36 -14.31 -1.82
C TYR A 45 -13.07 -15.14 -1.65
N ALA A 46 -12.83 -16.10 -2.55
CA ALA A 46 -11.71 -17.05 -2.46
C ALA A 46 -10.47 -16.65 -3.27
N MET A 47 -10.53 -15.60 -4.09
CA MET A 47 -9.53 -15.36 -5.14
C MET A 47 -8.11 -15.07 -4.61
N LEU A 48 -8.01 -14.49 -3.41
CA LEU A 48 -6.74 -14.22 -2.72
C LEU A 48 -6.47 -15.15 -1.52
N LYS A 49 -7.34 -16.14 -1.29
CA LYS A 49 -7.26 -17.04 -0.14
C LYS A 49 -5.90 -17.73 -0.07
N TYR A 50 -5.45 -18.28 -1.20
CA TYR A 50 -4.20 -19.02 -1.32
C TYR A 50 -2.98 -18.14 -1.63
N THR A 51 -3.16 -16.83 -1.78
CA THR A 51 -2.04 -15.91 -2.04
C THR A 51 -1.07 -15.91 -0.88
N GLN A 52 0.20 -16.15 -1.18
CA GLN A 52 1.31 -16.10 -0.24
C GLN A 52 2.35 -15.10 -0.74
N VAL A 53 3.03 -14.45 0.20
CA VAL A 53 4.12 -13.51 -0.09
C VAL A 53 5.28 -13.83 0.85
N SER A 54 6.49 -13.85 0.31
CA SER A 54 7.72 -14.00 1.09
C SER A 54 8.66 -12.83 0.83
N LEU A 55 9.29 -12.34 1.90
CA LEU A 55 10.28 -11.27 1.84
C LEU A 55 11.63 -11.83 1.36
N VAL A 56 12.15 -11.28 0.28
CA VAL A 56 13.48 -11.64 -0.23
C VAL A 56 14.55 -10.99 0.64
N ASN A 57 15.65 -11.70 0.86
CA ASN A 57 16.76 -11.28 1.73
C ASN A 57 16.30 -10.91 3.15
N LYS A 58 15.36 -11.68 3.71
CA LYS A 58 14.87 -11.52 5.08
C LYS A 58 16.01 -11.37 6.11
N ASN A 59 17.09 -12.14 5.97
CA ASN A 59 18.26 -12.06 6.86
C ASN A 59 18.91 -10.66 6.91
N LEU A 60 18.84 -9.88 5.82
CA LEU A 60 19.32 -8.50 5.81
C LEU A 60 18.36 -7.59 6.59
N TRP A 61 17.06 -7.75 6.36
CA TRP A 61 16.03 -7.02 7.11
C TRP A 61 16.11 -7.31 8.61
N ASP A 62 16.29 -8.57 9.01
CA ASP A 62 16.44 -8.95 10.42
C ASP A 62 17.66 -8.28 11.07
N LYS A 63 18.79 -8.14 10.35
CA LYS A 63 19.97 -7.41 10.84
C LYS A 63 19.67 -5.92 11.06
N PHE A 64 18.93 -5.29 10.15
CA PHE A 64 18.54 -3.89 10.32
C PHE A 64 17.50 -3.72 11.44
N ASP A 65 16.50 -4.60 11.56
CA ASP A 65 15.48 -4.54 12.63
C ASP A 65 16.12 -4.64 14.02
N GLN A 66 17.11 -5.53 14.19
CA GLN A 66 17.88 -5.65 15.43
C GLN A 66 18.57 -4.35 15.85
N LEU A 67 18.95 -3.49 14.89
CA LEU A 67 19.59 -2.20 15.15
C LEU A 67 18.57 -1.04 15.23
N GLY A 68 17.30 -1.31 14.95
CA GLY A 68 16.26 -0.30 14.75
C GLY A 68 16.42 0.39 13.41
N THR A 69 15.97 -0.25 12.33
CA THR A 69 16.04 0.23 10.95
C THR A 69 15.71 1.72 10.82
N GLU A 70 16.50 2.46 10.04
CA GLU A 70 16.28 3.87 9.75
C GLU A 70 16.17 4.10 8.25
N MET A 71 15.18 4.89 7.82
CA MET A 71 15.01 5.26 6.41
C MET A 71 15.09 6.76 6.25
N ILE A 72 15.93 7.21 5.32
CA ILE A 72 16.12 8.61 5.02
C ILE A 72 14.90 9.18 4.29
N VAL A 73 14.37 10.30 4.77
CA VAL A 73 13.35 11.12 4.09
C VAL A 73 13.94 12.45 3.66
N THR A 74 13.67 12.86 2.42
CA THR A 74 14.17 14.14 1.86
C THR A 74 13.08 14.88 1.10
N LYS A 75 13.29 16.18 0.83
CA LYS A 75 12.35 16.98 0.02
C LYS A 75 12.17 16.42 -1.40
N ALA A 76 13.25 15.92 -2.01
CA ALA A 76 13.23 15.35 -3.37
C ALA A 76 12.74 13.90 -3.42
N GLY A 77 12.60 13.23 -2.27
CA GLY A 77 12.31 11.80 -2.18
C GLY A 77 13.57 10.94 -2.20
N ARG A 78 13.64 9.94 -1.32
CA ARG A 78 14.76 8.99 -1.23
C ARG A 78 14.23 7.56 -1.31
N ARG A 79 14.94 6.69 -2.05
CA ARG A 79 14.63 5.26 -2.11
C ARG A 79 14.94 4.59 -0.77
N MET A 80 14.16 3.57 -0.44
CA MET A 80 14.42 2.77 0.76
C MET A 80 15.68 1.92 0.60
N PHE A 81 16.34 1.66 1.72
CA PHE A 81 17.38 0.65 1.83
C PHE A 81 17.28 -0.04 3.20
N PRO A 82 17.14 -1.38 3.26
CA PRO A 82 17.04 -2.31 2.12
C PRO A 82 15.81 -2.06 1.23
N ILE A 83 15.88 -2.49 -0.04
CA ILE A 83 14.75 -2.38 -0.97
C ILE A 83 13.68 -3.40 -0.55
N PHE A 84 12.41 -2.99 -0.56
CA PHE A 84 11.30 -3.91 -0.32
C PHE A 84 11.13 -4.82 -1.54
N HIS A 85 11.46 -6.09 -1.35
CA HIS A 85 11.62 -7.09 -2.40
C HIS A 85 10.90 -8.36 -2.00
N VAL A 86 9.95 -8.83 -2.82
CA VAL A 86 9.07 -9.94 -2.44
C VAL A 86 8.89 -10.96 -3.54
N ASN A 87 8.66 -12.22 -3.16
CA ASN A 87 8.10 -13.24 -4.05
C ASN A 87 6.63 -13.44 -3.73
N ILE A 88 5.80 -13.60 -4.76
CA ILE A 88 4.36 -13.87 -4.63
C ILE A 88 4.04 -15.22 -5.27
N SER A 89 3.15 -15.98 -4.63
CA SER A 89 2.61 -17.24 -5.16
C SER A 89 1.12 -17.36 -4.85
N GLY A 90 0.42 -18.30 -5.50
CA GLY A 90 -0.99 -18.61 -5.24
C GLY A 90 -2.00 -17.62 -5.83
N LEU A 91 -1.59 -16.73 -6.73
CA LEU A 91 -2.50 -15.89 -7.53
C LEU A 91 -3.15 -16.70 -8.65
N ASN A 92 -4.35 -16.31 -9.08
CA ASN A 92 -4.92 -16.83 -10.32
C ASN A 92 -4.10 -16.29 -11.52
N PRO A 93 -3.49 -17.15 -12.36
CA PRO A 93 -2.64 -16.71 -13.46
C PRO A 93 -3.32 -15.80 -14.49
N ASN A 94 -4.65 -15.86 -14.61
CA ASN A 94 -5.44 -15.21 -15.64
C ASN A 94 -6.15 -13.93 -15.17
N VAL A 95 -6.16 -13.67 -13.86
CA VAL A 95 -6.77 -12.47 -13.27
C VAL A 95 -5.74 -11.35 -13.20
N TYR A 96 -6.19 -10.10 -13.33
CA TYR A 96 -5.35 -8.91 -13.17
C TYR A 96 -5.27 -8.47 -11.72
N TYR A 97 -4.10 -7.99 -11.33
CA TYR A 97 -3.82 -7.51 -9.99
C TYR A 97 -3.02 -6.20 -10.04
N LEU A 98 -3.27 -5.35 -9.05
CA LEU A 98 -2.41 -4.25 -8.66
C LEU A 98 -1.63 -4.63 -7.40
N LEU A 99 -0.36 -4.24 -7.37
CA LEU A 99 0.44 -4.27 -6.15
C LEU A 99 0.65 -2.85 -5.66
N ALA A 100 0.31 -2.60 -4.40
CA ALA A 100 0.49 -1.32 -3.75
C ALA A 100 1.15 -1.47 -2.39
N ILE A 101 1.88 -0.45 -1.95
CA ILE A 101 2.48 -0.40 -0.62
C ILE A 101 2.04 0.90 0.08
N ASP A 102 1.66 0.78 1.34
CA ASP A 102 1.39 1.91 2.23
C ASP A 102 2.21 1.80 3.53
N PHE A 103 2.19 2.86 4.33
CA PHE A 103 3.02 2.98 5.53
C PHE A 103 2.17 3.39 6.70
N ARG A 104 1.93 2.45 7.61
CA ARG A 104 1.15 2.69 8.82
C ARG A 104 2.07 3.13 9.95
N LEU A 105 1.68 4.12 10.73
CA LEU A 105 2.35 4.41 12.00
C LEU A 105 2.27 3.18 12.93
N CYS A 106 3.41 2.77 13.49
CA CYS A 106 3.44 1.70 14.49
C CYS A 106 2.77 2.13 15.80
N ASP A 107 2.87 3.42 16.14
CA ASP A 107 2.28 3.99 17.34
C ASP A 107 2.01 5.50 17.16
N ARG A 108 1.37 6.11 18.17
CA ARG A 108 1.09 7.55 18.21
C ARG A 108 2.18 8.33 18.94
N LYS A 109 3.46 7.97 18.74
CA LYS A 109 4.61 8.60 19.41
C LYS A 109 5.57 9.24 18.41
N ARG A 110 6.17 10.35 18.84
CA ARG A 110 7.35 10.96 18.25
C ARG A 110 8.57 10.55 19.07
N TYR A 111 9.65 10.25 18.39
CA TYR A 111 10.87 9.74 18.99
C TYR A 111 12.03 10.73 18.92
N ARG A 112 13.05 10.52 19.74
CA ARG A 112 14.41 11.05 19.54
C ARG A 112 15.41 9.93 19.77
N TYR A 113 16.56 10.00 19.12
CA TYR A 113 17.66 9.08 19.41
C TYR A 113 18.52 9.64 20.54
N SER A 114 18.84 8.82 21.53
CA SER A 114 19.74 9.16 22.62
C SER A 114 21.12 8.58 22.33
N PHE A 115 22.09 9.42 22.01
CA PHE A 115 23.47 8.98 21.72
C PHE A 115 24.17 8.40 22.95
N HIS A 116 23.87 8.89 24.16
CA HIS A 116 24.48 8.42 25.39
C HIS A 116 24.11 6.96 25.71
N SER A 117 22.85 6.59 25.46
CA SER A 117 22.33 5.24 25.70
C SER A 117 22.21 4.39 24.44
N SER A 118 22.53 4.94 23.26
CA SER A 118 22.37 4.31 21.95
C SER A 118 20.97 3.73 21.70
N THR A 119 19.93 4.46 22.14
CA THR A 119 18.53 3.98 22.10
C THR A 119 17.55 5.02 21.59
N TRP A 120 16.48 4.54 20.95
CA TRP A 120 15.31 5.33 20.62
C TRP A 120 14.45 5.56 21.85
N ILE A 121 14.10 6.82 22.11
CA ILE A 121 13.31 7.22 23.27
C ILE A 121 12.12 8.08 22.87
N HIS A 122 11.04 7.94 23.63
CA HIS A 122 9.83 8.73 23.46
C HIS A 122 10.12 10.20 23.75
N ALA A 123 9.80 11.07 22.79
CA ALA A 123 9.98 12.51 22.88
C ALA A 123 8.65 13.28 22.97
N GLY A 124 7.53 12.66 22.59
CA GLY A 124 6.21 13.26 22.68
C GLY A 124 5.16 12.53 21.84
N LYS A 125 3.98 13.14 21.70
CA LYS A 125 2.90 12.63 20.84
C LYS A 125 3.31 12.71 19.36
N ALA A 126 2.82 11.77 18.55
CA ALA A 126 3.02 11.82 17.11
C ALA A 126 2.46 13.10 16.48
N ASP A 127 3.20 13.64 15.54
CA ASP A 127 2.77 14.76 14.71
C ASP A 127 1.62 14.29 13.78
N PRO A 128 0.61 15.13 13.49
CA PRO A 128 -0.48 14.77 12.59
C PRO A 128 0.03 14.28 11.23
N GLN A 129 -0.49 13.15 10.76
CA GLN A 129 -0.20 12.66 9.41
C GLN A 129 -1.00 13.49 8.41
N VAL A 130 -0.31 14.13 7.46
CA VAL A 130 -0.95 15.02 6.48
C VAL A 130 -1.73 14.22 5.44
N THR A 131 -1.22 13.07 5.00
CA THR A 131 -1.86 12.19 4.03
C THR A 131 -1.39 10.74 4.20
N ASN A 132 -2.26 9.75 4.00
CA ASN A 132 -1.85 8.34 3.86
C ASN A 132 -1.74 7.96 2.38
N ARG A 133 -0.67 8.40 1.70
CA ARG A 133 -0.41 8.08 0.29
C ARG A 133 0.05 6.64 0.13
N ILE A 134 -0.42 6.00 -0.94
CA ILE A 134 0.03 4.67 -1.35
C ILE A 134 1.01 4.81 -2.52
N HIS A 135 1.84 3.80 -2.75
CA HIS A 135 2.63 3.68 -3.96
C HIS A 135 2.24 2.42 -4.72
N ILE A 136 1.86 2.56 -5.99
CA ILE A 136 1.58 1.43 -6.88
C ILE A 136 2.89 1.02 -7.56
N HIS A 137 3.13 -0.29 -7.66
CA HIS A 137 4.31 -0.83 -8.34
C HIS A 137 4.38 -0.36 -9.80
N ALA A 138 5.60 -0.12 -10.32
CA ALA A 138 5.83 0.46 -11.63
C ALA A 138 5.23 -0.34 -12.81
N ASP A 139 5.17 -1.66 -12.69
CA ASP A 139 4.53 -2.53 -13.69
C ASP A 139 3.00 -2.31 -13.81
N GLY A 140 2.39 -1.60 -12.85
CA GLY A 140 0.98 -1.22 -12.90
C GLY A 140 0.03 -2.40 -12.78
N LEU A 141 -0.96 -2.47 -13.67
CA LEU A 141 -1.94 -3.54 -13.71
C LEU A 141 -1.39 -4.73 -14.52
N ALA A 142 -1.23 -5.89 -13.88
CA ALA A 142 -0.69 -7.07 -14.54
C ALA A 142 -1.34 -8.37 -14.06
N LYS A 143 -1.27 -9.42 -14.88
CA LYS A 143 -1.86 -10.73 -14.57
C LYS A 143 -1.13 -11.42 -13.42
N GLY A 144 -1.81 -12.33 -12.72
CA GLY A 144 -1.18 -13.15 -11.67
C GLY A 144 0.04 -13.93 -12.18
N SER A 145 0.00 -14.42 -13.42
CA SER A 145 1.14 -15.08 -14.09
C SER A 145 2.36 -14.17 -14.22
N HIS A 146 2.16 -12.87 -14.42
CA HIS A 146 3.24 -11.88 -14.47
C HIS A 146 3.87 -11.69 -13.10
N TRP A 147 3.05 -11.48 -12.07
CA TRP A 147 3.51 -11.22 -10.70
C TRP A 147 4.21 -12.43 -10.05
N MET A 148 3.82 -13.65 -10.42
CA MET A 148 4.45 -14.86 -9.89
C MET A 148 5.67 -15.32 -10.69
N ARG A 149 6.02 -14.64 -11.80
CA ARG A 149 7.12 -15.08 -12.69
C ARG A 149 8.49 -14.93 -12.06
N GLN A 150 8.70 -13.88 -11.26
CA GLN A 150 9.95 -13.59 -10.57
C GLN A 150 9.69 -12.69 -9.36
N ALA A 151 10.75 -12.48 -8.58
CA ALA A 151 10.70 -11.57 -7.44
C ALA A 151 10.46 -10.10 -7.88
N ILE A 152 9.69 -9.37 -7.06
CA ILE A 152 9.13 -8.05 -7.36
C ILE A 152 9.82 -6.99 -6.51
N LEU A 153 10.40 -5.99 -7.17
CA LEU A 153 11.19 -4.91 -6.55
C LEU A 153 10.40 -3.61 -6.49
N PHE A 154 10.21 -3.06 -5.29
CA PHE A 154 9.73 -1.69 -5.11
C PHE A 154 10.89 -0.69 -5.18
N ASP A 155 11.71 -0.74 -6.23
CA ASP A 155 12.91 0.10 -6.39
C ASP A 155 12.59 1.55 -6.78
N LYS A 156 11.39 1.80 -7.33
CA LYS A 156 10.91 3.15 -7.68
C LYS A 156 10.23 3.88 -6.52
N LEU A 157 9.92 3.18 -5.44
CA LEU A 157 9.33 3.77 -4.24
C LEU A 157 10.28 4.80 -3.61
N LYS A 158 9.77 6.00 -3.34
CA LYS A 158 10.50 7.08 -2.68
C LYS A 158 9.72 7.63 -1.49
N LEU A 159 10.46 7.93 -0.43
CA LEU A 159 9.96 8.53 0.80
C LEU A 159 10.36 10.00 0.89
N THR A 160 9.42 10.88 1.22
CA THR A 160 9.66 12.32 1.37
C THR A 160 9.09 12.87 2.67
N ASN A 161 9.69 13.93 3.20
CA ASN A 161 9.15 14.71 4.32
C ASN A 161 8.41 15.98 3.86
N ASN A 162 8.25 16.18 2.55
CA ASN A 162 7.54 17.35 2.02
C ASN A 162 6.03 17.09 2.01
N ALA A 163 5.31 17.65 2.98
CA ALA A 163 3.85 17.58 3.09
C ALA A 163 3.09 18.06 1.83
N PHE A 164 3.72 18.93 1.03
CA PHE A 164 3.13 19.52 -0.16
C PHE A 164 3.76 18.98 -1.45
N ALA A 165 4.36 17.79 -1.40
CA ALA A 165 4.94 17.17 -2.57
C ALA A 165 3.88 16.95 -3.67
N ARG A 166 4.13 17.51 -4.86
CA ARG A 166 3.26 17.35 -6.04
C ARG A 166 3.48 16.04 -6.80
N ASN A 167 4.59 15.35 -6.52
CA ASN A 167 4.87 14.01 -7.02
C ASN A 167 4.08 12.96 -6.24
N ASP A 168 4.16 11.71 -6.69
CA ASP A 168 3.53 10.52 -6.14
C ASP A 168 4.35 9.86 -5.02
N HIS A 169 5.37 10.55 -4.47
CA HIS A 169 6.16 10.01 -3.39
C HIS A 169 5.33 9.87 -2.11
N VAL A 170 5.66 8.85 -1.31
CA VAL A 170 5.04 8.63 -0.01
C VAL A 170 5.58 9.66 0.97
N ILE A 171 4.67 10.38 1.63
CA ILE A 171 5.00 11.42 2.61
C ILE A 171 5.02 10.80 4.00
N LEU A 172 6.14 10.94 4.72
CA LEU A 172 6.29 10.47 6.09
C LEU A 172 6.87 11.59 6.98
N ASN A 173 6.35 11.68 8.20
CA ASN A 173 6.92 12.56 9.22
C ASN A 173 8.23 11.95 9.76
N SER A 174 9.29 12.74 9.80
CA SER A 174 10.57 12.35 10.41
C SER A 174 10.38 12.05 11.91
N MET A 175 11.24 11.21 12.47
CA MET A 175 11.26 10.79 13.87
C MET A 175 10.02 10.01 14.34
N HIS A 176 9.36 9.33 13.41
CA HIS A 176 8.22 8.45 13.68
C HIS A 176 8.52 7.03 13.17
N LYS A 177 7.89 6.05 13.81
CA LYS A 177 8.05 4.63 13.46
C LYS A 177 6.93 4.17 12.54
N PHE A 178 7.28 3.56 11.41
CA PHE A 178 6.34 3.10 10.40
C PHE A 178 6.52 1.61 10.11
N GLN A 179 5.40 0.98 9.77
CA GLN A 179 5.29 -0.39 9.29
C GLN A 179 4.86 -0.35 7.82
N PRO A 180 5.71 -0.78 6.88
CA PRO A 180 5.29 -1.04 5.51
C PRO A 180 4.21 -2.13 5.45
N ARG A 181 3.19 -1.95 4.61
CA ARG A 181 2.18 -2.96 4.33
C ARG A 181 2.04 -3.15 2.83
N LEU A 182 2.25 -4.37 2.36
CA LEU A 182 2.04 -4.74 0.97
C LEU A 182 0.58 -5.12 0.77
N HIS A 183 -0.04 -4.60 -0.27
CA HIS A 183 -1.41 -4.91 -0.67
C HIS A 183 -1.40 -5.56 -2.05
N VAL A 184 -1.97 -6.76 -2.12
CA VAL A 184 -2.31 -7.44 -3.38
C VAL A 184 -3.79 -7.19 -3.63
N ILE A 185 -4.12 -6.53 -4.74
CA ILE A 185 -5.49 -6.11 -5.05
C ILE A 185 -5.91 -6.76 -6.36
N SER A 186 -6.96 -7.57 -6.32
CA SER A 186 -7.60 -8.20 -7.47
C SER A 186 -8.41 -7.20 -8.26
N VAL A 187 -8.33 -7.29 -9.59
CA VAL A 187 -9.07 -6.47 -10.53
C VAL A 187 -9.79 -7.41 -11.51
N PRO A 188 -10.96 -7.97 -11.13
CA PRO A 188 -11.63 -8.99 -11.93
C PRO A 188 -12.28 -8.44 -13.21
N GLN A 189 -12.62 -7.15 -13.25
CA GLN A 189 -13.30 -6.49 -14.38
C GLN A 189 -12.54 -5.22 -14.79
N VAL A 190 -11.45 -5.41 -15.55
CA VAL A 190 -10.56 -4.32 -15.99
C VAL A 190 -11.29 -3.33 -16.91
N GLU A 191 -12.24 -3.83 -17.70
CA GLU A 191 -13.02 -3.03 -18.65
C GLU A 191 -13.84 -1.94 -17.95
N LEU A 192 -14.35 -2.22 -16.75
CA LEU A 192 -15.16 -1.25 -15.98
C LEU A 192 -14.33 -0.07 -15.46
N ILE A 193 -13.07 -0.29 -15.10
CA ILE A 193 -12.16 0.80 -14.69
C ILE A 193 -11.90 1.75 -15.87
N ASN A 194 -11.88 1.22 -17.09
CA ASN A 194 -11.61 1.98 -18.30
C ASN A 194 -12.88 2.65 -18.87
N ALA A 195 -14.06 2.05 -18.71
CA ALA A 195 -15.33 2.44 -19.35
C ALA A 195 -16.02 3.71 -18.81
N ALA A 196 -15.57 4.31 -17.70
CA ALA A 196 -16.17 5.51 -17.10
C ALA A 196 -16.03 6.82 -17.92
N HIS A 197 -15.92 6.73 -19.25
CA HIS A 197 -15.82 7.87 -20.19
C HIS A 197 -16.95 7.92 -21.24
N SER A 198 -17.88 6.99 -21.26
CA SER A 198 -18.99 7.04 -22.23
C SER A 198 -20.10 7.98 -21.73
N VAL A 199 -20.34 9.05 -22.48
CA VAL A 199 -21.55 9.89 -22.36
C VAL A 199 -22.79 8.98 -22.38
N PRO A 200 -23.76 9.12 -21.46
CA PRO A 200 -24.91 8.24 -21.44
C PRO A 200 -25.74 8.42 -22.72
N GLN A 201 -25.87 7.34 -23.52
CA GLN A 201 -26.92 7.25 -24.52
C GLN A 201 -28.26 7.05 -23.80
N LYS A 202 -29.27 7.81 -24.22
CA LYS A 202 -30.47 8.15 -23.44
C LYS A 202 -31.40 7.02 -22.97
N ASN A 203 -31.12 5.74 -23.21
CA ASN A 203 -32.07 4.65 -22.91
C ASN A 203 -31.45 3.40 -22.22
N GLU A 204 -30.25 3.49 -21.65
CA GLU A 204 -29.68 2.41 -20.81
C GLU A 204 -29.81 2.77 -19.31
N PRO A 205 -30.05 1.80 -18.42
CA PRO A 205 -30.28 2.07 -17.00
C PRO A 205 -29.06 2.78 -16.41
N PHE A 206 -29.34 3.93 -15.78
CA PHE A 206 -28.45 4.86 -15.09
C PHE A 206 -27.07 4.29 -14.69
N PHE A 207 -26.06 4.44 -15.55
CA PHE A 207 -24.66 4.50 -15.15
C PHE A 207 -24.21 5.97 -15.11
N THR A 208 -24.75 6.70 -14.15
CA THR A 208 -24.32 8.08 -13.87
C THR A 208 -23.04 8.06 -13.03
N GLY A 209 -21.90 8.37 -13.65
CA GLY A 209 -20.85 9.23 -13.09
C GLY A 209 -20.11 8.84 -11.79
N ASN A 210 -20.51 7.79 -11.10
CA ASN A 210 -19.86 7.25 -9.91
C ASN A 210 -19.40 5.84 -10.25
N LEU A 211 -18.09 5.62 -10.34
CA LEU A 211 -17.55 4.27 -10.20
C LEU A 211 -17.60 3.90 -8.69
N GLU A 212 -18.79 4.01 -8.08
CA GLU A 212 -19.15 3.17 -6.96
C GLU A 212 -19.31 1.80 -7.59
N TYR A 213 -18.31 0.93 -7.41
CA TYR A 213 -18.61 -0.49 -7.45
C TYR A 213 -19.80 -0.65 -6.51
N THR A 214 -20.94 -1.18 -7.00
CA THR A 214 -22.06 -1.60 -6.15
C THR A 214 -21.67 -2.85 -5.34
N LEU A 215 -20.43 -2.89 -4.88
CA LEU A 215 -19.93 -3.77 -3.84
C LEU A 215 -19.93 -2.89 -2.61
N ASP A 216 -20.63 -3.35 -1.59
CA ASP A 216 -20.52 -2.78 -0.26
C ASP A 216 -19.06 -2.80 0.23
N CYS A 217 -18.80 -2.13 1.36
CA CYS A 217 -17.47 -2.13 1.98
C CYS A 217 -16.94 -3.54 2.21
N ASP A 218 -17.82 -4.52 2.45
CA ASP A 218 -17.48 -5.93 2.61
C ASP A 218 -16.94 -6.50 1.29
N GLY A 219 -17.69 -6.42 0.20
CA GLY A 219 -17.27 -6.89 -1.13
C GLY A 219 -15.94 -6.28 -1.59
N MET A 220 -15.68 -5.00 -1.28
CA MET A 220 -14.41 -4.34 -1.61
C MET A 220 -13.22 -4.89 -0.79
N ARG A 221 -13.43 -5.33 0.46
CA ARG A 221 -12.38 -5.94 1.30
C ARG A 221 -11.87 -7.24 0.70
N HIS A 222 -12.75 -8.02 0.10
CA HIS A 222 -12.38 -9.32 -0.48
C HIS A 222 -11.55 -9.21 -1.76
N LEU A 223 -11.52 -8.03 -2.38
CA LEU A 223 -10.65 -7.73 -3.51
C LEU A 223 -9.21 -7.49 -3.09
N LYS A 224 -8.88 -7.38 -1.79
CA LYS A 224 -7.53 -7.11 -1.31
C LYS A 224 -7.07 -8.12 -0.28
N LYS A 225 -5.76 -8.43 -0.30
CA LYS A 225 -5.07 -9.07 0.82
C LYS A 225 -3.83 -8.26 1.20
N THR A 226 -3.70 -7.97 2.50
CA THR A 226 -2.57 -7.21 3.06
C THR A 226 -1.56 -8.15 3.70
N PHE A 227 -0.27 -7.93 3.40
CA PHE A 227 0.86 -8.65 3.95
C PHE A 227 1.77 -7.69 4.71
N ILE A 228 2.17 -8.09 5.91
CA ILE A 228 3.00 -7.30 6.82
C ILE A 228 4.19 -8.16 7.23
N PHE A 229 5.39 -7.60 7.13
CA PHE A 229 6.63 -8.21 7.60
C PHE A 229 7.14 -7.36 8.76
N GLU A 230 7.09 -7.87 9.99
CA GLU A 230 7.41 -7.12 11.21
C GLU A 230 8.85 -6.59 11.23
N GLU A 231 9.78 -7.31 10.61
CA GLU A 231 11.18 -6.95 10.45
C GLU A 231 11.41 -5.77 9.49
N THR A 232 10.37 -5.33 8.76
CA THR A 232 10.46 -4.20 7.82
C THR A 232 10.09 -2.85 8.43
N LYS A 233 9.71 -2.83 9.72
CA LYS A 233 9.44 -1.58 10.44
C LYS A 233 10.69 -0.72 10.54
N PHE A 234 10.53 0.60 10.50
CA PHE A 234 11.65 1.53 10.54
C PHE A 234 11.28 2.89 11.15
N PHE A 235 12.30 3.65 11.55
CA PHE A 235 12.17 5.06 11.88
C PHE A 235 12.48 5.92 10.66
N ALA A 236 11.55 6.79 10.27
CA ALA A 236 11.83 7.79 9.24
C ALA A 236 12.75 8.86 9.85
N VAL A 237 13.85 9.21 9.17
CA VAL A 237 14.83 10.19 9.67
C VAL A 237 15.33 11.08 8.54
N THR A 238 15.77 12.31 8.83
CA THR A 238 16.37 13.19 7.81
C THR A 238 17.87 12.94 7.62
N ALA A 239 18.51 12.31 8.61
CA ALA A 239 19.88 11.83 8.61
C ALA A 239 19.94 10.63 9.55
N TYR A 240 20.86 9.68 9.30
CA TYR A 240 21.04 8.53 10.19
C TYR A 240 21.41 8.99 11.61
N GLN A 241 20.83 8.33 12.61
CA GLN A 241 21.07 8.59 14.03
C GLN A 241 21.98 7.52 14.61
N ASN A 242 21.67 6.25 14.37
CA ASN A 242 22.50 5.13 14.80
C ASN A 242 23.64 4.90 13.79
N HIS A 243 24.89 5.15 14.20
CA HIS A 243 26.08 4.94 13.37
C HIS A 243 26.24 3.49 12.89
N ARG A 244 25.65 2.51 13.57
CA ARG A 244 25.68 1.09 13.16
C ARG A 244 24.75 0.80 11.98
N VAL A 245 23.75 1.66 11.73
CA VAL A 245 22.82 1.57 10.61
C VAL A 245 23.41 2.25 9.36
N SER A 246 24.18 3.33 9.52
CA SER A 246 24.74 4.11 8.41
C SER A 246 25.87 3.43 7.63
N VAL A 247 26.41 2.29 8.10
CA VAL A 247 27.58 1.60 7.53
C VAL A 247 27.19 0.31 6.79
N GLY A 248 25.89 0.07 6.58
CA GLY A 248 25.36 -1.08 5.85
C GLY A 248 25.07 -0.83 4.38
#